data_AF-F5A4X6-F1
#
_entry.id   AF-F5A4X6-F1
#
_cell.length_a   1.000
_cell.length_b   1.000
_cell.length_c   1.000
_cell.angle_alpha   90.00
_cell.angle_beta   90.00
_cell.angle_gamma   90.00
#
_symmetry.space_group_name_H-M   'P 1'
#
loop_
_entity.id
_entity.type
_entity.pdbx_description
1 polymer ?
#
loop_
_entity_poly.entity_id
_entity_poly.type
_entity_poly.pdbx_seq_one_letter_code
_entity_poly.pdbx_strand_id
1 'polypeptide(L)'
;DVVLGQYVGDPSGEGDSKLGYLDDPTVPKGSCTPTFATAVLYVQNERWDGIPFILRCGKALNERKAEVRLQFTDVPGDIFAGRCQRNELVVRVQPDEAIYLKMMTKRPGVFFSPEETELDLTYRSRYK
;
A
#
# COMPACT_ATOMS: atom_id res chain seq x y z
N ASP A 1 -1.45 12.31 13.71
CA ASP A 1 -0.72 11.25 12.98
C ASP A 1 -1.33 9.86 13.06
N VAL A 2 -2.50 9.68 13.67
CA VAL A 2 -3.21 8.39 13.69
C VAL A 2 -4.64 8.57 13.20
N VAL A 3 -5.09 7.65 12.36
CA VAL A 3 -6.49 7.48 11.98
C VAL A 3 -6.93 6.10 12.41
N LEU A 4 -8.03 6.02 13.15
CA LEU A 4 -8.63 4.78 13.59
C LEU A 4 -9.96 4.59 12.87
N GLY A 5 -10.30 3.34 12.56
CA GLY A 5 -11.56 2.98 11.94
C GLY A 5 -12.12 1.70 12.55
N GLN A 6 -13.44 1.55 12.45
CA GLN A 6 -14.17 0.33 12.79
C GLN A 6 -15.06 -0.02 11.60
N TYR A 7 -15.01 -1.26 11.11
CA TYR A 7 -15.76 -1.65 9.92
C TYR A 7 -17.25 -1.80 10.23
N VAL A 8 -18.06 -1.40 9.26
CA VAL A 8 -19.51 -1.60 9.22
C VAL A 8 -19.85 -2.55 8.09
N GLY A 9 -21.00 -3.22 8.19
CA GLY A 9 -21.46 -4.11 7.14
C GLY A 9 -21.74 -3.35 5.85
N ASP A 10 -21.44 -3.97 4.71
CA ASP A 10 -21.82 -3.48 3.39
C ASP A 10 -23.27 -3.91 3.09
N PRO A 11 -24.24 -2.97 2.99
CA PRO A 11 -25.63 -3.30 2.69
C PRO A 11 -25.81 -4.04 1.36
N SER A 12 -24.90 -3.84 0.42
CA SER A 12 -24.89 -4.44 -0.90
C SER A 12 -24.05 -5.72 -1.00
N GLY A 13 -23.30 -6.06 0.05
CA GLY A 13 -22.45 -7.24 0.11
C GLY A 13 -23.24 -8.55 0.21
N GLU A 14 -22.53 -9.68 0.26
CA GLU A 14 -23.10 -11.01 0.49
C GLU A 14 -22.46 -11.71 1.69
N GLY A 15 -23.21 -12.57 2.37
CA GLY A 15 -22.74 -13.32 3.55
C GLY A 15 -22.19 -12.42 4.65
N ASP A 16 -21.01 -12.77 5.17
CA ASP A 16 -20.35 -12.09 6.28
C ASP A 16 -20.02 -10.61 5.99
N SER A 17 -19.91 -10.22 4.71
CA SER A 17 -19.63 -8.83 4.35
C SER A 17 -20.77 -7.87 4.69
N LYS A 18 -22.00 -8.39 4.88
CA LYS A 18 -23.14 -7.60 5.36
C LYS A 18 -23.08 -7.27 6.85
N LEU A 19 -22.21 -7.95 7.61
CA LEU A 19 -22.11 -7.80 9.05
C LEU A 19 -20.97 -6.84 9.41
N GLY A 20 -21.28 -5.87 10.26
CA GLY A 20 -20.30 -4.97 10.87
C GLY A 20 -19.65 -5.56 12.12
N TYR A 21 -18.67 -4.85 12.67
CA TYR A 21 -17.97 -5.30 13.87
C TYR A 21 -18.89 -5.42 15.10
N LEU A 22 -19.87 -4.52 15.20
CA LEU A 22 -20.84 -4.52 16.31
C LEU A 22 -22.00 -5.51 16.12
N ASP A 23 -22.11 -6.14 14.95
CA ASP A 23 -23.12 -7.18 14.68
C ASP A 23 -22.66 -8.56 15.18
N ASP A 24 -21.37 -8.72 15.48
CA ASP A 24 -20.84 -9.93 16.10
C ASP A 24 -21.40 -10.07 17.53
N PRO A 25 -22.10 -11.18 17.86
CA PRO A 25 -22.73 -11.36 19.17
C PRO A 25 -21.73 -11.46 20.34
N THR A 26 -20.44 -11.70 20.04
CA THR A 26 -19.36 -11.75 21.03
C THR A 26 -18.80 -10.35 21.35
N VAL A 27 -19.14 -9.34 20.55
CA VAL A 27 -18.65 -7.97 20.70
C VAL A 27 -19.66 -7.14 21.53
N PRO A 28 -19.20 -6.35 22.53
CA PRO A 28 -20.08 -5.43 23.26
C PRO A 28 -20.70 -4.39 22.33
N LYS A 29 -22.02 -4.14 22.45
CA LYS A 29 -22.80 -3.24 21.57
C LYS A 29 -22.32 -1.78 21.48
N GLY A 30 -21.48 -1.33 22.41
CA GLY A 30 -20.87 0.00 22.44
C GLY A 30 -19.36 -0.01 22.29
N SER A 31 -18.78 -1.10 21.76
CA SER A 31 -17.34 -1.26 21.63
C SER A 31 -16.74 -0.22 20.70
N CYS A 32 -15.77 0.55 21.19
CA CYS A 32 -15.00 1.50 20.39
C CYS A 32 -13.66 0.90 19.90
N THR A 33 -13.50 -0.43 19.92
CA THR A 33 -12.26 -1.09 19.51
C THR A 33 -12.00 -0.87 18.01
N PRO A 34 -10.83 -0.33 17.63
CA PRO A 34 -10.52 -0.11 16.22
C PRO A 34 -10.20 -1.42 15.50
N THR A 35 -10.77 -1.59 14.32
CA THR A 35 -10.49 -2.71 13.40
C THR A 35 -9.60 -2.29 12.24
N PHE A 36 -9.30 -0.99 12.13
CA PHE A 36 -8.39 -0.38 11.17
C PHE A 36 -7.57 0.70 11.88
N ALA A 37 -6.30 0.80 11.53
CA ALA A 37 -5.44 1.88 11.95
C ALA A 37 -4.50 2.29 10.82
N THR A 38 -4.30 3.60 10.67
CA THR A 38 -3.14 4.17 10.00
C THR A 38 -2.38 5.03 10.98
N ALA A 39 -1.07 4.92 11.02
CA ALA A 39 -0.20 5.74 11.87
C ALA A 39 0.99 6.23 11.06
N VAL A 40 1.41 7.47 11.29
CA VAL A 40 2.65 8.03 10.76
C VAL A 40 3.65 8.10 11.91
N LEU A 41 4.80 7.46 11.73
CA LEU A 41 5.90 7.42 12.68
C LEU A 41 7.15 8.07 12.05
N TYR A 42 8.07 8.52 12.89
CA TYR A 42 9.36 9.06 12.47
C TYR A 42 10.48 8.37 13.23
N VAL A 43 11.53 7.98 12.52
CA VAL A 43 12.73 7.41 13.13
C VAL A 43 13.74 8.54 13.33
N GLN A 44 13.96 8.93 14.59
CA GLN A 44 14.83 10.05 14.96
C GLN A 44 16.31 9.64 14.92
N ASN A 45 16.85 9.53 13.70
CA ASN A 45 18.29 9.39 13.48
C ASN A 45 18.72 10.12 12.21
N GLU A 46 20.02 10.27 11.99
CA GLU A 46 20.60 11.00 10.86
C GLU A 46 20.10 10.49 9.49
N ARG A 47 19.88 9.18 9.35
CA ARG A 47 19.48 8.58 8.08
C ARG A 47 18.02 8.84 7.72
N TRP A 48 17.14 8.87 8.71
CA TRP A 48 15.68 8.90 8.53
C TRP A 48 15.03 10.18 9.02
N ASP A 49 15.83 11.21 9.32
CA ASP A 49 15.30 12.50 9.75
C ASP A 49 14.34 13.07 8.69
N GLY A 50 13.15 13.48 9.15
CA GLY A 50 12.08 13.96 8.30
C GLY A 50 11.35 12.92 7.43
N ILE A 51 11.75 11.64 7.43
CA ILE A 51 11.11 10.60 6.60
C ILE A 51 9.93 9.95 7.34
N PRO A 52 8.68 10.05 6.82
CA PRO A 52 7.52 9.44 7.45
C PRO A 52 7.45 7.93 7.18
N PHE A 53 7.28 7.15 8.24
CA PHE A 53 6.97 5.72 8.20
C PHE A 53 5.47 5.54 8.40
N ILE A 54 4.76 5.19 7.33
CA ILE A 54 3.31 4.98 7.37
C ILE A 54 3.02 3.51 7.65
N LEU A 55 2.42 3.22 8.81
CA LEU A 55 1.92 1.90 9.16
C LEU A 55 0.42 1.89 8.91
N ARG A 56 -0.06 0.94 8.09
CA ARG A 56 -1.48 0.77 7.78
C ARG A 56 -1.87 -0.69 7.94
N CYS A 57 -2.89 -0.97 8.74
CA CYS A 57 -3.42 -2.31 8.92
C CYS A 57 -4.93 -2.29 9.20
N GLY A 58 -5.62 -3.39 8.89
CA GLY A 58 -7.02 -3.53 9.25
C GLY A 58 -7.63 -4.86 8.83
N LYS A 59 -8.89 -5.05 9.24
CA LYS A 59 -9.75 -6.16 8.85
C LYS A 59 -10.90 -5.68 7.98
N ALA A 60 -11.57 -6.62 7.30
CA ALA A 60 -12.65 -6.34 6.35
C ALA A 60 -12.22 -5.31 5.27
N LEU A 61 -10.98 -5.45 4.80
CA LEU A 61 -10.44 -4.66 3.69
C LEU A 61 -10.67 -5.37 2.35
N ASN A 62 -10.42 -4.66 1.27
CA ASN A 62 -10.62 -5.14 -0.11
C ASN A 62 -9.73 -6.32 -0.51
N GLU A 63 -8.62 -6.55 0.18
CA GLU A 63 -7.70 -7.65 -0.12
C GLU A 63 -6.91 -8.10 1.11
N ARG A 64 -6.43 -9.35 1.07
CA ARG A 64 -5.40 -9.84 1.99
C ARG A 64 -4.04 -9.46 1.41
N LYS A 65 -3.30 -8.55 2.06
CA LYS A 65 -1.97 -8.14 1.60
C LYS A 65 -1.07 -7.74 2.77
N ALA A 66 0.19 -8.18 2.74
CA ALA A 66 1.26 -7.68 3.57
C ALA A 66 2.42 -7.24 2.66
N GLU A 67 2.80 -5.97 2.74
CA GLU A 67 3.72 -5.34 1.81
C GLU A 67 4.53 -4.23 2.50
N VAL A 68 5.79 -4.08 2.09
CA VAL A 68 6.63 -2.93 2.39
C VAL A 68 6.82 -2.14 1.10
N ARG A 69 6.55 -0.83 1.13
CA ARG A 69 6.69 0.07 -0.01
C ARG A 69 7.58 1.23 0.35
N LEU A 70 8.64 1.44 -0.43
CA LEU A 70 9.52 2.58 -0.33
C LEU A 70 9.26 3.46 -1.55
N GLN A 71 8.73 4.66 -1.32
CA GLN A 71 8.56 5.66 -2.38
C GLN A 71 9.75 6.61 -2.35
N PHE A 72 10.48 6.70 -3.46
CA PHE A 72 11.63 7.60 -3.60
C PHE A 72 11.19 9.05 -3.82
N THR A 73 12.07 10.01 -3.56
CA THR A 73 11.83 11.41 -3.90
C THR A 73 11.80 11.61 -5.40
N ASP A 74 11.16 12.70 -5.84
CA ASP A 74 11.16 13.10 -7.24
C ASP A 74 12.59 13.33 -7.75
N VAL A 75 12.81 13.04 -9.04
CA VAL A 75 14.11 13.29 -9.67
C VAL A 75 14.31 14.80 -9.78
N PRO A 76 15.42 15.37 -9.26
CA PRO A 76 15.67 16.80 -9.34
C PRO A 76 15.91 17.23 -10.79
N GLY A 77 15.44 18.42 -11.16
CA GLY A 77 15.65 18.97 -12.50
C GLY A 77 14.85 18.26 -13.58
N ASP A 78 13.55 18.06 -13.34
CA ASP A 78 12.66 17.34 -14.25
C ASP A 78 12.57 17.98 -15.65
N ILE A 79 13.14 17.29 -16.64
CA ILE A 79 13.08 17.65 -18.07
C ILE A 79 11.86 17.07 -18.78
N PHE A 80 11.04 16.27 -18.10
CA PHE A 80 9.87 15.60 -18.65
C PHE A 80 8.54 16.29 -18.30
N ALA A 81 8.60 17.54 -17.82
CA ALA A 81 7.43 18.41 -17.59
C ALA A 81 6.37 17.79 -16.67
N GLY A 82 6.79 17.22 -15.55
CA GLY A 82 5.94 16.61 -14.53
C GLY A 82 5.41 15.22 -14.90
N ARG A 83 5.90 14.61 -15.98
CA ARG A 83 5.42 13.29 -16.44
C ARG A 83 6.09 12.12 -15.72
N CYS A 84 7.19 12.37 -15.01
CA CYS A 84 7.85 11.35 -14.20
C CYS A 84 7.10 11.13 -12.89
N GLN A 85 6.78 9.87 -12.59
CA GLN A 85 6.29 9.47 -11.28
C GLN A 85 7.48 9.10 -10.38
N ARG A 86 7.23 9.09 -9.06
CA ARG A 86 8.22 8.61 -8.09
C ARG A 86 8.45 7.12 -8.28
N ASN A 87 9.72 6.73 -8.25
CA ASN A 87 10.05 5.31 -8.23
C ASN A 87 9.53 4.69 -6.93
N GLU A 88 9.16 3.41 -6.97
CA GLU A 88 8.73 2.68 -5.78
C GLU A 88 9.36 1.29 -5.74
N LEU A 89 10.08 0.99 -4.66
CA LEU A 89 10.50 -0.37 -4.37
C LEU A 89 9.43 -1.04 -3.53
N VAL A 90 8.90 -2.14 -4.03
CA VAL A 90 7.83 -2.89 -3.39
C VAL A 90 8.29 -4.29 -3.06
N VAL A 91 8.14 -4.65 -1.79
CA VAL A 91 8.39 -6.00 -1.28
C VAL A 91 7.06 -6.56 -0.77
N ARG A 92 6.45 -7.44 -1.55
CA ARG A 92 5.20 -8.13 -1.19
C ARG A 92 5.53 -9.42 -0.46
N VAL A 93 5.16 -9.48 0.81
CA VAL A 93 5.42 -10.60 1.71
C VAL A 93 4.36 -11.69 1.54
N GLN A 94 3.09 -11.32 1.35
CA GLN A 94 2.01 -12.26 1.04
C GLN A 94 0.74 -11.53 0.57
N PRO A 95 -0.13 -12.19 -0.20
CA PRO A 95 0.11 -13.42 -0.96
C PRO A 95 1.05 -13.16 -2.16
N ASP A 96 1.44 -14.22 -2.85
CA ASP A 96 2.28 -14.18 -4.06
C ASP A 96 3.56 -13.36 -3.87
N GLU A 97 4.51 -13.93 -3.13
CA GLU A 97 5.79 -13.34 -2.76
C GLU A 97 6.48 -12.75 -3.99
N ALA A 98 6.74 -11.45 -3.94
CA ALA A 98 7.35 -10.73 -5.04
C ALA A 98 8.14 -9.52 -4.57
N ILE A 99 9.17 -9.19 -5.34
CA ILE A 99 9.91 -7.93 -5.21
C ILE A 99 9.86 -7.27 -6.57
N TYR A 100 9.38 -6.03 -6.64
CA TYR A 100 9.37 -5.28 -7.88
C TYR A 100 9.72 -3.81 -7.67
N LEU A 101 10.36 -3.21 -8.67
CA LEU A 101 10.75 -1.80 -8.67
C LEU A 101 9.97 -1.08 -9.77
N LYS A 102 9.05 -0.21 -9.36
CA LYS A 102 8.35 0.71 -10.25
C LYS A 102 9.31 1.83 -10.66
N MET A 103 9.43 2.06 -11.96
CA MET A 103 10.34 3.03 -12.55
C MET A 103 9.79 3.60 -13.85
N MET A 104 10.38 4.71 -14.29
CA MET A 104 10.07 5.32 -15.57
C MET A 104 10.93 4.72 -16.68
N THR A 105 10.30 4.28 -17.77
CA THR A 105 10.98 3.88 -19.02
C THR A 105 10.48 4.72 -20.19
N LYS A 106 11.22 4.72 -21.30
CA LYS A 106 10.71 5.31 -22.56
C LYS A 106 9.54 4.45 -23.04
N ARG A 107 8.40 5.08 -23.31
CA ARG A 107 7.24 4.42 -23.91
C ARG A 107 7.64 3.63 -25.16
N PRO A 108 7.35 2.31 -25.22
CA PRO A 108 7.66 1.49 -26.38
C PRO A 108 7.04 2.06 -27.68
N GLY A 109 7.80 2.00 -28.78
CA GLY A 109 7.41 2.56 -30.08
C GLY A 109 8.08 3.90 -30.41
N VAL A 110 7.43 4.69 -31.28
CA VAL A 110 7.94 5.99 -31.79
C VAL A 110 7.46 7.14 -30.89
N PHE A 111 7.64 6.98 -29.58
CA PHE A 111 7.31 7.98 -28.57
C PHE A 111 8.56 8.39 -27.80
N PHE A 112 8.60 9.60 -27.27
CA PHE A 112 9.69 10.09 -26.43
C PHE A 112 9.25 10.37 -25.00
N SER A 113 7.98 10.12 -24.67
CA SER A 113 7.44 10.31 -23.33
C SER A 113 7.87 9.17 -22.40
N PRO A 114 8.17 9.47 -21.13
CA PRO A 114 8.32 8.45 -20.11
C PRO A 114 6.96 7.81 -19.79
N GLU A 115 6.99 6.54 -19.42
CA GLU A 115 5.85 5.73 -18.99
C GLU A 115 6.30 4.86 -17.80
N GLU A 116 5.40 4.65 -16.83
CA GLU A 116 5.69 3.80 -15.68
C GLU A 116 5.74 2.33 -16.09
N THR A 117 6.73 1.61 -15.59
CA THR A 117 6.88 0.15 -15.76
C THR A 117 7.52 -0.44 -14.50
N GLU A 118 7.66 -1.76 -14.46
CA GLU A 118 8.26 -2.48 -13.34
C GLU A 118 9.35 -3.46 -13.78
N LEU A 119 10.41 -3.55 -12.97
CA LEU A 119 11.28 -4.73 -12.94
C LEU A 119 10.75 -5.68 -11.87
N ASP A 120 10.30 -6.87 -12.26
CA ASP A 120 9.61 -7.81 -11.39
C ASP A 120 10.42 -9.09 -11.10
N LEU A 121 10.39 -9.51 -9.84
CA LEU A 121 10.79 -10.84 -9.37
C LEU A 121 9.63 -11.45 -8.57
N THR A 122 8.75 -12.17 -9.27
CA THR A 122 7.70 -12.98 -8.64
C THR A 122 8.20 -14.42 -8.38
N TYR A 123 8.15 -14.87 -7.12
CA TYR A 123 8.74 -16.15 -6.70
C TYR A 123 8.13 -17.34 -7.44
N ARG A 124 6.80 -17.39 -7.50
CA ARG A 124 6.04 -18.47 -8.16
C ARG A 124 6.42 -18.68 -9.64
N SER A 125 6.76 -17.60 -10.34
CA SER A 125 7.17 -17.66 -11.75
C SER A 125 8.65 -18.05 -11.90
N ARG A 126 9.51 -17.48 -11.04
CA ARG A 126 10.97 -17.57 -11.17
C ARG A 126 11.58 -18.85 -10.57
N TYR A 127 10.99 -19.40 -9.52
CA TYR A 127 11.45 -20.58 -8.80
C TYR A 127 10.37 -21.66 -8.88
N LYS A 128 10.44 -22.46 -9.95
CA LYS A 128 9.65 -23.67 -10.14
C LYS A 128 10.40 -24.88 -9.62
#